data_AF-A0A850JLI7-F1
#
_entry.id   AF-A0A850JLI7-F1
#
_cell.length_a   1.000
_cell.length_b   1.000
_cell.length_c   1.000
_cell.angle_alpha   90.00
_cell.angle_beta   90.00
_cell.angle_gamma   90.00
#
_symmetry.space_group_name_H-M   'P 1'
#
loop_
_entity.id
_entity.type
_entity.pdbx_description
1 polymer ?
#
loop_
_entity_poly.entity_id
_entity_poly.type
_entity_poly.pdbx_seq_one_letter_code
_entity_poly.pdbx_strand_id
1 'polypeptide(L)'
;MRSRILATLLTAVLGATAAGCGGDGAGGTDGAPLDAGTKVSVTVGCMPAKSQEAQRKEWNEDVAAFQKLHPNITIEGKDAFPCIDPQTFQAKLAGGQMEDVFYVYFTDVQNIVRHGQVADLTPYIGQVKQYKNLDPTVAKVFKEGGKVYGLPRQNYTMGLFYNRKLFTKAGLNPDAPPKTWAEVRDAAKKISALGDGVVGYAELSSKNQGGWHFTPNGFRGATMIAVCNW
;
A
#
# COMPACT_ATOMS: atom_id res chain seq x y z
N MET A 1 -41.48 -21.32 -61.95
CA MET A 1 -40.16 -20.64 -61.92
C MET A 1 -39.20 -21.59 -61.17
N ARG A 2 -38.57 -22.56 -61.85
CA ARG A 2 -37.17 -22.56 -62.40
C ARG A 2 -36.16 -22.11 -61.33
N SER A 3 -35.18 -22.88 -60.81
CA SER A 3 -34.41 -24.08 -61.24
C SER A 3 -33.76 -24.72 -59.98
N ARG A 4 -33.74 -26.05 -59.72
CA ARG A 4 -32.70 -27.09 -60.03
C ARG A 4 -31.23 -26.57 -59.91
N ILE A 5 -30.24 -27.20 -59.24
CA ILE A 5 -29.50 -28.48 -59.49
C ILE A 5 -28.49 -28.64 -58.29
N LEU A 6 -28.42 -29.74 -57.53
CA LEU A 6 -27.44 -30.86 -57.55
C LEU A 6 -25.92 -30.49 -57.54
N ALA A 7 -25.15 -30.95 -56.53
CA ALA A 7 -23.85 -31.64 -56.69
C ALA A 7 -23.09 -31.87 -55.36
N THR A 8 -22.70 -33.13 -55.19
CA THR A 8 -21.88 -33.80 -54.17
C THR A 8 -20.40 -33.39 -54.23
N LEU A 9 -19.68 -33.39 -53.09
CA LEU A 9 -18.34 -34.01 -52.97
C LEU A 9 -17.79 -33.98 -51.52
N LEU A 10 -17.54 -35.19 -50.99
CA LEU A 10 -16.66 -35.48 -49.86
C LEU A 10 -15.24 -34.96 -50.14
N THR A 11 -14.59 -34.36 -49.15
CA THR A 11 -13.26 -34.85 -48.70
C THR A 11 -12.96 -34.36 -47.30
N ALA A 12 -12.70 -35.31 -46.40
CA ALA A 12 -12.15 -35.06 -45.08
C ALA A 12 -10.72 -34.50 -45.23
N VAL A 13 -10.49 -33.32 -44.65
CA VAL A 13 -9.13 -32.87 -44.31
C VAL A 13 -9.05 -32.87 -42.80
N LEU A 14 -8.53 -33.99 -42.29
CA LEU A 14 -7.94 -34.10 -40.97
C LEU A 14 -6.66 -33.24 -41.00
N GLY A 15 -6.76 -31.99 -40.57
CA GLY A 15 -5.64 -31.08 -40.39
C GLY A 15 -5.57 -30.67 -38.93
N ALA A 16 -4.58 -31.18 -38.22
CA ALA A 16 -4.33 -30.91 -36.81
C ALA A 16 -4.23 -29.40 -36.53
N THR A 17 -5.28 -28.81 -35.98
CA THR A 17 -5.19 -27.58 -35.22
C THR A 17 -4.92 -27.97 -33.78
N ALA A 18 -3.71 -27.67 -33.32
CA ALA A 18 -3.40 -27.69 -31.90
C ALA A 18 -4.41 -26.78 -31.18
N ALA A 19 -5.35 -27.37 -30.45
CA ALA A 19 -6.02 -26.68 -29.35
C ALA A 19 -4.91 -26.12 -28.45
N GLY A 20 -4.82 -24.83 -28.15
CA GLY A 20 -5.92 -23.91 -27.93
C GLY A 20 -6.30 -23.99 -26.45
N CYS A 21 -5.79 -23.01 -25.69
CA CYS A 21 -6.19 -22.66 -24.32
C CYS A 21 -6.30 -23.81 -23.31
N GLY A 22 -5.20 -24.10 -22.61
CA GLY A 22 -5.28 -24.55 -21.22
C GLY A 22 -5.52 -23.34 -20.32
N GLY A 23 -6.77 -22.93 -20.16
CA GLY A 23 -7.19 -22.15 -19.02
C GLY A 23 -7.48 -23.12 -17.88
N ASP A 24 -6.64 -23.11 -16.85
CA ASP A 24 -6.99 -23.67 -15.55
C ASP A 24 -6.61 -22.65 -14.48
N GLY A 25 -7.62 -22.28 -13.71
CA GLY A 25 -7.51 -21.34 -12.61
C GLY A 25 -6.81 -21.96 -11.40
N ALA A 26 -6.37 -21.04 -10.55
CA ALA A 26 -6.23 -21.19 -9.10
C ALA A 26 -5.36 -22.36 -8.62
N GLY A 27 -4.06 -22.11 -8.60
CA GLY A 27 -3.10 -22.89 -7.83
C GLY A 27 -1.70 -22.45 -8.19
N GLY A 28 -1.19 -21.40 -7.56
CA GLY A 28 0.22 -21.04 -7.64
C GLY A 28 1.05 -22.19 -7.05
N THR A 29 1.40 -23.16 -7.89
CA THR A 29 2.47 -24.09 -7.60
C THR A 29 3.76 -23.30 -7.69
N ASP A 30 4.50 -23.20 -6.59
CA ASP A 30 5.86 -22.66 -6.59
C ASP A 30 6.62 -23.37 -7.72
N GLY A 31 6.95 -22.62 -8.77
CA GLY A 31 7.71 -23.13 -9.90
C GLY A 31 9.05 -23.65 -9.40
N ALA A 32 9.62 -24.62 -10.13
CA ALA A 32 10.96 -25.11 -9.82
C ALA A 32 11.94 -23.94 -9.67
N PRO A 33 12.86 -23.97 -8.69
CA PRO A 33 13.84 -22.92 -8.50
C PRO A 33 14.57 -22.61 -9.80
N LEU A 34 14.61 -21.34 -10.19
CA LEU A 34 15.36 -20.92 -11.37
C LEU A 34 16.85 -21.18 -11.15
N ASP A 35 17.54 -21.55 -12.23
CA ASP A 35 19.00 -21.67 -12.20
C ASP A 35 19.62 -20.33 -11.80
N ALA A 36 20.69 -20.37 -11.00
CA ALA A 36 21.33 -19.16 -10.45
C ALA A 36 21.84 -18.16 -11.50
N GLY A 37 22.06 -18.61 -12.75
CA GLY A 37 22.45 -17.77 -13.87
C GLY A 37 21.30 -17.20 -14.69
N THR A 38 20.06 -17.56 -14.39
CA THR A 38 18.87 -17.10 -15.12
C THR A 38 18.72 -15.61 -14.94
N LYS A 39 18.63 -14.89 -16.06
CA LYS A 39 18.32 -13.46 -16.05
C LYS A 39 16.85 -13.26 -15.72
N VAL A 40 16.57 -12.51 -14.66
CA VAL A 40 15.22 -12.20 -14.20
C VAL A 40 15.03 -10.69 -14.24
N SER A 41 13.88 -10.23 -14.73
CA SER A 41 13.43 -8.84 -14.55
C SER A 41 12.32 -8.83 -13.51
N VAL A 42 12.41 -7.95 -12.53
CA VAL A 42 11.44 -7.77 -11.46
C VAL A 42 10.93 -6.34 -11.51
N THR A 43 9.63 -6.19 -11.70
CA THR A 43 8.93 -4.91 -11.67
C THR A 43 8.61 -4.51 -10.23
N VAL A 44 8.90 -3.25 -9.87
CA VAL A 44 8.62 -2.73 -8.53
C VAL A 44 7.83 -1.44 -8.63
N GLY A 45 6.60 -1.45 -8.13
CA GLY A 45 5.71 -0.30 -8.10
C GLY A 45 6.13 0.73 -7.03
N CYS A 46 5.50 1.91 -7.06
CA CYS A 46 5.71 2.97 -6.06
C CYS A 46 7.18 3.46 -6.01
N MET A 47 7.83 3.51 -7.18
CA MET A 47 9.11 4.20 -7.35
C MET A 47 8.92 5.70 -7.04
N PRO A 48 9.83 6.36 -6.30
CA PRO A 48 9.70 7.78 -6.02
C PRO A 48 9.61 8.64 -7.30
N ALA A 49 8.64 9.56 -7.32
CA ALA A 49 8.42 10.48 -8.43
C ALA A 49 9.67 11.34 -8.72
N LYS A 50 9.86 11.77 -9.97
CA LYS A 50 11.00 12.61 -10.36
C LYS A 50 11.11 13.93 -9.58
N SER A 51 9.98 14.47 -9.10
CA SER A 51 9.93 15.67 -8.26
C SER A 51 10.44 15.47 -6.83
N GLN A 52 10.67 14.22 -6.41
CA GLN A 52 11.21 13.85 -5.10
C GLN A 52 12.68 13.44 -5.25
N GLU A 53 13.54 14.41 -5.57
CA GLU A 53 14.93 14.16 -5.99
C GLU A 53 15.73 13.35 -4.95
N ALA A 54 15.60 13.69 -3.67
CA ALA A 54 16.31 13.00 -2.59
C ALA A 54 15.90 11.51 -2.51
N GLN A 55 14.59 11.24 -2.45
CA GLN A 55 14.06 9.87 -2.37
C GLN A 55 14.35 9.09 -3.67
N ARG A 56 14.33 9.75 -4.82
CA ARG A 56 14.66 9.13 -6.12
C ARG A 56 16.14 8.76 -6.20
N LYS A 57 17.03 9.58 -5.63
CA LYS A 57 18.46 9.29 -5.52
C LYS A 57 18.70 8.06 -4.63
N GLU A 58 18.10 8.05 -3.43
CA GLU A 58 18.18 6.90 -2.50
C GLU A 58 17.68 5.61 -3.16
N TRP A 59 16.53 5.65 -3.83
CA TRP A 59 15.99 4.49 -4.57
C TRP A 59 16.97 3.93 -5.60
N ASN A 60 17.57 4.81 -6.40
CA ASN A 60 18.51 4.39 -7.45
C ASN A 60 19.80 3.79 -6.84
N GLU A 61 20.26 4.32 -5.71
CA GLU A 61 21.41 3.79 -4.96
C GLU A 61 21.12 2.39 -4.41
N ASP A 62 19.93 2.18 -3.83
CA ASP A 62 19.49 0.87 -3.33
C ASP A 62 19.38 -0.17 -4.47
N VAL A 63 18.77 0.22 -5.60
CA VAL A 63 18.67 -0.66 -6.79
C VAL A 63 20.07 -1.01 -7.32
N ALA A 64 20.98 -0.03 -7.40
CA ALA A 64 22.35 -0.28 -7.85
C ALA A 64 23.10 -1.23 -6.90
N ALA A 65 22.94 -1.05 -5.58
CA ALA A 65 23.53 -1.93 -4.58
C ALA A 65 22.97 -3.35 -4.67
N PHE A 66 21.66 -3.50 -4.86
CA PHE A 66 21.00 -4.79 -5.04
C PHE A 66 21.49 -5.50 -6.31
N GLN A 67 21.50 -4.83 -7.45
CA GLN A 67 21.93 -5.42 -8.73
C GLN A 67 23.44 -5.74 -8.74
N LYS A 68 24.25 -5.04 -7.95
CA LYS A 68 25.68 -5.39 -7.76
C LYS A 68 25.84 -6.72 -7.01
N LEU A 69 24.97 -7.01 -6.04
CA LEU A 69 24.95 -8.28 -5.30
C LEU A 69 24.26 -9.41 -6.09
N HIS A 70 23.33 -9.04 -6.97
CA HIS A 70 22.50 -9.96 -7.76
C HIS A 70 22.54 -9.59 -9.25
N PRO A 71 23.67 -9.81 -9.95
CA PRO A 71 23.87 -9.36 -11.33
C PRO A 71 22.96 -10.03 -12.36
N ASN A 72 22.30 -11.13 -11.97
CA ASN A 72 21.31 -11.82 -12.79
C ASN A 72 19.90 -11.25 -12.63
N ILE A 73 19.66 -10.30 -11.72
CA ILE A 73 18.35 -9.69 -11.49
C ILE A 73 18.37 -8.22 -11.93
N THR A 74 17.41 -7.84 -12.76
CA THR A 74 17.15 -6.43 -13.16
C THR A 74 15.93 -5.93 -12.41
N ILE A 75 16.03 -4.74 -11.79
CA ILE A 75 14.88 -4.09 -11.14
C ILE A 75 14.31 -2.99 -12.05
N GLU A 76 13.05 -3.14 -12.42
CA GLU A 76 12.29 -2.16 -13.20
C GLU A 76 11.31 -1.39 -12.31
N GLY A 77 11.73 -0.21 -11.83
CA GLY A 77 10.86 0.68 -11.08
C GLY A 77 9.74 1.27 -11.95
N LYS A 78 8.48 1.17 -11.51
CA LYS A 78 7.34 1.88 -12.11
C LYS A 78 6.96 3.07 -11.24
N ASP A 79 7.04 4.26 -11.82
CA ASP A 79 6.62 5.50 -11.19
C ASP A 79 5.09 5.52 -11.13
N ALA A 80 4.56 5.54 -9.91
CA ALA A 80 3.14 5.66 -9.65
C ALA A 80 3.01 6.59 -8.45
N PHE A 81 2.72 7.86 -8.68
CA PHE A 81 2.29 8.78 -7.63
C PHE A 81 0.84 9.23 -7.90
N PRO A 82 -0.12 8.90 -7.03
CA PRO A 82 0.01 8.06 -5.83
C PRO A 82 0.35 6.58 -6.16
N CYS A 83 0.94 5.87 -5.20
CA CYS A 83 1.39 4.49 -5.38
C CYS A 83 0.29 3.49 -5.69
N ILE A 84 -0.92 3.80 -5.24
CA ILE A 84 -2.15 3.08 -5.58
C ILE A 84 -3.20 4.12 -5.90
N ASP A 85 -3.92 3.87 -6.98
CA ASP A 85 -5.24 4.47 -7.22
C ASP A 85 -6.32 3.50 -6.71
N PRO A 86 -7.04 3.83 -5.62
CA PRO A 86 -8.07 2.97 -5.06
C PRO A 86 -9.17 2.59 -6.06
N GLN A 87 -9.45 3.43 -7.07
CA GLN A 87 -10.51 3.19 -8.05
C GLN A 87 -10.16 2.05 -9.01
N THR A 88 -8.88 1.89 -9.32
CA THR A 88 -8.40 0.91 -10.30
C THR A 88 -7.67 -0.29 -9.66
N PHE A 89 -7.29 -0.19 -8.39
CA PHE A 89 -6.51 -1.20 -7.68
C PHE A 89 -7.10 -2.61 -7.76
N GLN A 90 -8.36 -2.78 -7.36
CA GLN A 90 -9.00 -4.11 -7.34
C GLN A 90 -9.12 -4.72 -8.74
N ALA A 91 -9.41 -3.90 -9.75
CA ALA A 91 -9.49 -4.35 -11.14
C ALA A 91 -8.12 -4.78 -11.68
N LYS A 92 -7.07 -3.99 -11.43
CA LYS A 92 -5.69 -4.33 -11.82
C LYS A 92 -5.20 -5.60 -11.13
N LEU A 93 -5.49 -5.74 -9.84
CA LEU A 93 -5.12 -6.91 -9.05
C LEU A 93 -5.84 -8.18 -9.55
N ALA A 94 -7.15 -8.10 -9.77
CA ALA A 94 -7.92 -9.22 -10.33
C ALA A 94 -7.50 -9.57 -11.76
N GLY A 95 -7.09 -8.57 -12.55
CA GLY A 95 -6.60 -8.75 -13.92
C GLY A 95 -5.14 -9.20 -14.03
N GLY A 96 -4.41 -9.39 -12.91
CA GLY A 96 -3.00 -9.77 -12.94
C GLY A 96 -2.07 -8.70 -13.51
N GLN A 97 -2.46 -7.43 -13.40
CA GLN A 97 -1.75 -6.27 -13.98
C GLN A 97 -0.88 -5.51 -12.97
N MET A 98 -0.72 -6.05 -11.76
CA MET A 98 0.14 -5.47 -10.73
C MET A 98 1.61 -5.79 -11.04
N GLU A 99 2.50 -4.92 -10.56
CA GLU A 99 3.93 -5.22 -10.54
C GLU A 99 4.23 -6.44 -9.64
N ASP A 100 5.40 -7.05 -9.81
CA ASP A 100 5.84 -8.20 -9.00
C ASP A 100 5.94 -7.84 -7.52
N VAL A 101 6.41 -6.62 -7.24
CA VAL A 101 6.41 -6.01 -5.90
C VAL A 101 5.60 -4.73 -5.96
N PHE A 102 4.46 -4.71 -5.29
CA PHE A 102 3.55 -3.56 -5.30
C PHE A 102 3.24 -3.05 -3.89
N TYR A 103 2.84 -1.79 -3.81
CA TYR A 103 2.35 -1.18 -2.58
C TYR A 103 0.87 -1.54 -2.39
N VAL A 104 0.45 -1.76 -1.14
CA VAL A 104 -0.94 -2.00 -0.74
C VAL A 104 -1.29 -1.14 0.47
N TYR A 105 -2.49 -0.56 0.53
CA TYR A 105 -2.98 0.08 1.75
C TYR A 105 -3.33 -0.99 2.79
N PHE A 106 -3.01 -0.72 4.05
CA PHE A 106 -3.22 -1.69 5.13
C PHE A 106 -4.69 -2.13 5.28
N THR A 107 -5.64 -1.31 4.83
CA THR A 107 -7.08 -1.59 4.79
C THR A 107 -7.44 -2.70 3.82
N ASP A 108 -6.66 -2.91 2.78
CA ASP A 108 -6.93 -3.89 1.71
C ASP A 108 -6.20 -5.23 1.91
N VAL A 109 -5.15 -5.26 2.74
CA VAL A 109 -4.27 -6.43 2.94
C VAL A 109 -5.08 -7.69 3.24
N GLN A 110 -5.98 -7.61 4.21
CA GLN A 110 -6.78 -8.76 4.63
C GLN A 110 -7.73 -9.26 3.52
N ASN A 111 -8.21 -8.35 2.67
CA ASN A 111 -9.05 -8.73 1.54
C ASN A 111 -8.22 -9.52 0.50
N ILE A 112 -7.10 -8.96 0.07
CA ILE A 112 -6.29 -9.56 -1.00
C ILE A 112 -5.64 -10.89 -0.58
N VAL A 113 -5.32 -11.04 0.71
CA VAL A 113 -4.82 -12.30 1.27
C VAL A 113 -5.90 -13.38 1.21
N ARG A 114 -7.14 -13.08 1.63
CA ARG A 114 -8.25 -14.05 1.58
C ARG A 114 -8.63 -14.45 0.15
N HIS A 115 -8.42 -13.57 -0.81
CA HIS A 115 -8.63 -13.86 -2.23
C HIS A 115 -7.44 -14.57 -2.89
N GLY A 116 -6.35 -14.87 -2.15
CA GLY A 116 -5.19 -15.57 -2.68
C GLY A 116 -4.41 -14.76 -3.73
N GLN A 117 -4.49 -13.43 -3.68
CA GLN A 117 -3.92 -12.53 -4.69
C GLN A 117 -2.47 -12.10 -4.35
N VAL A 118 -1.89 -12.64 -3.28
CA VAL A 118 -0.53 -12.35 -2.81
C VAL A 118 0.17 -13.63 -2.36
N ALA A 119 1.47 -13.69 -2.59
CA ALA A 119 2.30 -14.83 -2.23
C ALA A 119 2.52 -14.94 -0.71
N ASP A 120 2.66 -16.19 -0.22
CA ASP A 120 3.09 -16.48 1.15
C ASP A 120 4.60 -16.20 1.28
N LEU A 121 4.95 -15.17 2.03
CA LEU A 121 6.33 -14.75 2.26
C LEU A 121 6.98 -15.44 3.46
N THR A 122 6.25 -16.29 4.19
CA THR A 122 6.74 -16.99 5.39
C THR A 122 8.06 -17.74 5.14
N PRO A 123 8.25 -18.48 4.03
CA PRO A 123 9.51 -19.18 3.76
C PRO A 123 10.72 -18.24 3.61
N TYR A 124 10.49 -17.00 3.21
CA TYR A 124 11.55 -16.02 2.91
C TYR A 124 11.85 -15.09 4.09
N ILE A 125 11.00 -15.06 5.11
CA ILE A 125 11.08 -14.06 6.19
C ILE A 125 12.39 -14.16 6.98
N GLY A 126 12.98 -15.35 7.06
CA GLY A 126 14.28 -15.57 7.71
C GLY A 126 15.44 -14.86 7.01
N GLN A 127 15.30 -14.49 5.74
CA GLN A 127 16.30 -13.73 4.98
C GLN A 127 16.25 -12.23 5.32
N VAL A 128 15.13 -11.74 5.84
CA VAL A 128 14.93 -10.35 6.24
C VAL A 128 15.40 -10.17 7.69
N LYS A 129 16.69 -9.96 7.89
CA LYS A 129 17.34 -9.89 9.23
C LYS A 129 16.65 -8.91 10.19
N GLN A 130 16.12 -7.81 9.66
CA GLN A 130 15.49 -6.73 10.41
C GLN A 130 14.02 -7.01 10.75
N TYR A 131 13.41 -8.08 10.23
CA TYR A 131 11.99 -8.36 10.44
C TYR A 131 11.59 -8.45 11.92
N LYS A 132 12.46 -9.04 12.76
CA LYS A 132 12.26 -9.14 14.21
C LYS A 132 12.27 -7.79 14.96
N ASN A 133 12.79 -6.73 14.32
CA ASN A 133 12.85 -5.39 14.91
C ASN A 133 11.58 -4.57 14.63
N LEU A 134 10.65 -5.09 13.81
CA LEU A 134 9.41 -4.41 13.49
C LEU A 134 8.47 -4.39 14.71
N ASP A 135 7.72 -3.30 14.86
CA ASP A 135 6.64 -3.23 15.84
C ASP A 135 5.65 -4.37 15.59
N PRO A 136 5.37 -5.24 16.58
CA PRO A 136 4.48 -6.39 16.40
C PRO A 136 3.06 -6.01 15.94
N THR A 137 2.58 -4.83 16.33
CA THR A 137 1.25 -4.31 15.95
C THR A 137 1.20 -3.98 14.46
N VAL A 138 2.26 -3.38 13.94
CA VAL A 138 2.39 -3.04 12.52
C VAL A 138 2.61 -4.31 11.70
N ALA A 139 3.51 -5.19 12.15
CA ALA A 139 3.80 -6.45 11.47
C ALA A 139 2.56 -7.37 11.39
N LYS A 140 1.68 -7.35 12.41
CA LYS A 140 0.45 -8.14 12.45
C LYS A 140 -0.50 -7.83 11.29
N VAL A 141 -0.50 -6.61 10.74
CA VAL A 141 -1.40 -6.24 9.65
C VAL A 141 -1.18 -7.09 8.40
N PHE A 142 0.07 -7.52 8.18
CA PHE A 142 0.48 -8.34 7.05
C PHE A 142 0.54 -9.84 7.38
N LYS A 143 -0.10 -10.26 8.49
CA LYS A 143 -0.21 -11.66 8.88
C LYS A 143 -1.65 -12.13 8.82
N GLU A 144 -1.84 -13.37 8.38
CA GLU A 144 -3.12 -14.08 8.43
C GLU A 144 -2.84 -15.58 8.60
N GLY A 145 -3.58 -16.25 9.49
CA GLY A 145 -3.41 -17.70 9.72
C GLY A 145 -1.99 -18.15 10.09
N GLY A 146 -1.19 -17.28 10.73
CA GLY A 146 0.20 -17.55 11.10
C GLY A 146 1.23 -17.35 9.97
N LYS A 147 0.77 -17.01 8.76
CA LYS A 147 1.60 -16.73 7.59
C LYS A 147 1.83 -15.24 7.40
N VAL A 148 2.89 -14.87 6.70
CA VAL A 148 3.26 -13.47 6.38
C VAL A 148 3.03 -13.23 4.89
N TYR A 149 2.31 -12.18 4.54
CA TYR A 149 1.93 -11.86 3.15
C TYR A 149 2.44 -10.50 2.67
N GLY A 150 3.22 -9.80 3.49
CA GLY A 150 3.78 -8.51 3.14
C GLY A 150 4.73 -7.96 4.21
N LEU A 151 5.42 -6.88 3.86
CA LEU A 151 6.35 -6.19 4.72
C LEU A 151 5.91 -4.74 4.93
N PRO A 152 5.84 -4.24 6.18
CA PRO A 152 5.61 -2.83 6.42
C PRO A 152 6.73 -1.98 5.83
N ARG A 153 6.37 -1.06 4.92
CA ARG A 153 7.30 -0.05 4.37
C ARG A 153 7.38 1.20 5.24
N GLN A 154 6.24 1.64 5.76
CA GLN A 154 6.09 2.84 6.57
C GLN A 154 4.89 2.68 7.49
N ASN A 155 4.94 3.34 8.65
CA ASN A 155 3.83 3.45 9.58
C ASN A 155 3.75 4.88 10.10
N TYR A 156 2.56 5.33 10.45
CA TYR A 156 2.35 6.61 11.13
C TYR A 156 1.35 6.42 12.26
N THR A 157 1.37 7.34 13.21
CA THR A 157 0.36 7.44 14.26
C THR A 157 -0.30 8.81 14.18
N MET A 158 -1.55 8.89 14.63
CA MET A 158 -2.24 10.16 14.79
C MET A 158 -1.79 10.83 16.09
N GLY A 159 -1.62 12.14 16.06
CA GLY A 159 -1.27 12.94 17.23
C GLY A 159 -1.88 14.33 17.15
N LEU A 160 -2.02 14.97 18.31
CA LEU A 160 -2.45 16.36 18.41
C LEU A 160 -1.24 17.27 18.45
N PHE A 161 -1.12 18.11 17.43
CA PHE A 161 -0.22 19.26 17.46
C PHE A 161 -0.94 20.46 18.04
N TYR A 162 -0.28 21.20 18.92
CA TYR A 162 -0.85 22.40 19.54
C TYR A 162 0.18 23.52 19.65
N ASN A 163 -0.29 24.75 19.52
CA ASN A 163 0.56 25.93 19.63
C ASN A 163 0.67 26.37 21.10
N ARG A 164 1.86 26.17 21.69
CA ARG A 164 2.14 26.51 23.09
C ARG A 164 1.88 28.00 23.42
N LYS A 165 2.19 28.92 22.50
CA LYS A 165 1.96 30.36 22.70
C LYS A 165 0.47 30.70 22.74
N LEU A 166 -0.33 30.09 21.86
CA LEU A 166 -1.79 30.26 21.89
C LEU A 166 -2.42 29.66 23.14
N PHE A 167 -1.89 28.53 23.62
CA PHE A 167 -2.29 27.95 24.90
C PHE A 167 -2.09 28.95 26.04
N THR A 168 -0.88 29.50 26.20
CA THR A 168 -0.59 30.49 27.24
C THR A 168 -1.46 31.75 27.09
N LYS A 169 -1.63 32.27 25.86
CA LYS A 169 -2.48 33.45 25.60
C LYS A 169 -3.94 33.20 25.99
N ALA A 170 -4.43 31.98 25.80
CA ALA A 170 -5.78 31.53 26.18
C ALA A 170 -5.93 31.13 27.66
N GLY A 171 -4.89 31.34 28.49
CA GLY A 171 -4.90 30.96 29.92
C GLY A 171 -4.85 29.44 30.16
N LEU A 172 -4.33 28.67 29.20
CA LEU A 172 -4.10 27.23 29.32
C LEU A 172 -2.64 26.95 29.69
N ASN A 173 -2.40 25.84 30.39
CA ASN A 173 -1.05 25.38 30.69
C ASN A 173 -0.46 24.64 29.46
N PRO A 174 0.59 25.16 28.80
CA PRO A 174 1.20 24.50 27.65
C PRO A 174 1.91 23.18 28.02
N ASP A 175 2.20 22.94 29.30
CA ASP A 175 2.85 21.71 29.79
C ASP A 175 1.85 20.63 30.22
N ALA A 176 0.55 20.92 30.16
CA ALA A 176 -0.52 19.98 30.41
C ALA A 176 -1.48 19.95 29.20
N PRO A 177 -1.06 19.36 28.05
CA PRO A 177 -1.92 19.29 26.87
C PRO A 177 -3.17 18.43 27.12
N PRO A 178 -4.26 18.65 26.35
CA PRO A 178 -5.47 17.87 26.45
C PRO A 178 -5.20 16.38 26.19
N LYS A 179 -5.80 15.53 27.02
CA LYS A 179 -5.74 14.07 26.94
C LYS A 179 -7.06 13.46 26.47
N THR A 180 -8.14 14.22 26.55
CA THR A 180 -9.48 13.80 26.07
C THR A 180 -10.03 14.74 25.02
N TRP A 181 -10.96 14.24 24.20
CA TRP A 181 -11.68 15.08 23.23
C TRP A 181 -12.52 16.19 23.89
N ALA A 182 -13.02 15.95 25.12
CA ALA A 182 -13.71 16.98 25.88
C ALA A 182 -12.76 18.13 26.24
N GLU A 183 -11.55 17.81 26.71
CA GLU A 183 -10.51 18.80 27.01
C GLU A 183 -10.03 19.52 25.74
N VAL A 184 -9.90 18.83 24.60
CA VAL A 184 -9.57 19.48 23.33
C VAL A 184 -10.64 20.48 22.94
N ARG A 185 -11.91 20.11 23.03
CA ARG A 185 -13.03 21.02 22.73
C ARG A 185 -13.01 22.24 23.65
N ASP A 186 -12.73 22.05 24.93
CA ASP A 186 -12.71 23.17 25.89
C ASP A 186 -11.49 24.08 25.68
N ALA A 187 -10.33 23.50 25.39
CA ALA A 187 -9.14 24.25 24.98
C ALA A 187 -9.38 25.03 23.68
N ALA A 188 -9.98 24.39 22.67
CA ALA A 188 -10.32 25.02 21.39
C ALA A 188 -11.27 26.20 21.58
N LYS A 189 -12.30 26.08 22.43
CA LYS A 189 -13.20 27.20 22.74
C LYS A 189 -12.45 28.39 23.35
N LYS A 190 -11.55 28.15 24.30
CA LYS A 190 -10.73 29.22 24.92
C LYS A 190 -9.80 29.87 23.92
N ILE A 191 -9.20 29.10 23.02
CA ILE A 191 -8.31 29.62 21.98
C ILE A 191 -9.09 30.43 20.94
N SER A 192 -10.25 29.95 20.47
CA SER A 192 -11.10 30.71 19.54
C SER A 192 -11.63 32.01 20.14
N ALA A 193 -11.84 32.06 21.47
CA ALA A 193 -12.27 33.26 22.18
C ALA A 193 -11.22 34.39 22.20
N LEU A 194 -9.98 34.12 21.77
CA LEU A 194 -8.95 35.16 21.61
C LEU A 194 -9.26 36.15 20.47
N GLY A 195 -10.18 35.83 19.56
CA GLY A 195 -10.58 36.71 18.46
C GLY A 195 -9.59 36.71 17.29
N ASP A 196 -9.67 37.74 16.44
CA ASP A 196 -8.75 38.00 15.32
C ASP A 196 -8.57 36.84 14.30
N GLY A 197 -9.63 36.04 14.11
CA GLY A 197 -9.59 34.90 13.21
C GLY A 197 -8.79 33.70 13.73
N VAL A 198 -8.42 33.69 15.02
CA VAL A 198 -7.77 32.54 15.67
C VAL A 198 -8.75 31.37 15.75
N VAL A 199 -8.33 30.22 15.21
CA VAL A 199 -9.10 28.97 15.20
C VAL A 199 -8.54 28.03 16.27
N GLY A 200 -9.37 27.58 17.20
CA GLY A 200 -8.96 26.71 18.30
C GLY A 200 -8.80 25.22 17.97
N TYR A 201 -9.35 24.75 16.84
CA TYR A 201 -9.16 23.40 16.33
C TYR A 201 -9.30 23.39 14.81
N ALA A 202 -8.38 22.72 14.13
CA ALA A 202 -8.43 22.52 12.70
C ALA A 202 -8.01 21.09 12.36
N GLU A 203 -8.64 20.54 11.33
CA GLU A 203 -8.35 19.22 10.78
C GLU A 203 -8.09 19.38 9.28
N LEU A 204 -7.04 18.74 8.76
CA LEU A 204 -6.78 18.80 7.33
C LEU A 204 -7.76 17.89 6.58
N SER A 205 -8.76 18.48 5.94
CA SER A 205 -9.80 17.71 5.21
C SER A 205 -9.50 17.51 3.72
N SER A 206 -8.47 18.16 3.18
CA SER A 206 -8.12 18.08 1.75
C SER A 206 -7.74 16.64 1.33
N LYS A 207 -7.93 16.30 0.05
CA LYS A 207 -7.50 15.02 -0.54
C LYS A 207 -7.97 13.77 0.23
N ASN A 208 -9.24 13.74 0.63
CA ASN A 208 -9.88 12.67 1.41
C ASN A 208 -9.27 12.41 2.80
N GLN A 209 -8.39 13.28 3.30
CA GLN A 209 -7.77 13.10 4.62
C GLN A 209 -8.76 13.31 5.77
N GLY A 210 -9.81 14.11 5.57
CA GLY A 210 -10.83 14.34 6.60
C GLY A 210 -11.56 13.07 7.03
N GLY A 211 -12.02 12.26 6.07
CA GLY A 211 -12.63 10.95 6.36
C GLY A 211 -11.62 9.96 6.95
N TRP A 212 -10.38 10.03 6.46
CA TRP A 212 -9.28 9.22 6.96
C TRP A 212 -8.97 9.49 8.44
N HIS A 213 -8.92 10.76 8.87
CA HIS A 213 -8.69 11.15 10.27
C HIS A 213 -9.92 10.97 11.16
N PHE A 214 -11.13 11.12 10.60
CA PHE A 214 -12.36 10.89 11.35
C PHE A 214 -12.51 9.43 11.80
N THR A 215 -12.10 8.48 10.96
CA THR A 215 -12.24 7.04 11.26
C THR A 215 -11.51 6.61 12.55
N PRO A 216 -10.20 6.92 12.76
CA PRO A 216 -9.51 6.63 14.01
C PRO A 216 -9.97 7.53 15.17
N ASN A 217 -10.30 8.81 14.91
CA ASN A 217 -10.65 9.76 15.97
C ASN A 217 -12.07 9.54 16.53
N GLY A 218 -13.03 9.15 15.69
CA GLY A 218 -14.45 9.04 16.03
C GLY A 218 -14.90 7.65 16.50
N PHE A 219 -14.35 6.56 15.94
CA PHE A 219 -14.88 5.21 16.19
C PHE A 219 -14.10 4.39 17.23
N ARG A 220 -12.86 4.75 17.56
CA ARG A 220 -11.98 3.90 18.38
C ARG A 220 -11.65 4.44 19.77
N GLY A 221 -12.26 5.55 20.20
CA GLY A 221 -11.95 6.13 21.52
C GLY A 221 -10.45 6.38 21.69
N ALA A 222 -9.81 6.93 20.65
CA ALA A 222 -8.36 7.04 20.60
C ALA A 222 -7.83 7.88 21.77
N THR A 223 -6.80 7.36 22.44
CA THR A 223 -6.00 8.15 23.38
C THR A 223 -5.17 9.15 22.58
N MET A 224 -5.31 10.44 22.91
CA MET A 224 -4.61 11.51 22.21
C MET A 224 -3.12 11.48 22.55
N ILE A 225 -2.25 11.27 21.56
CA ILE A 225 -0.82 11.47 21.72
C ILE A 225 -0.52 12.92 21.36
N ALA A 226 -0.25 13.76 22.37
CA ALA A 226 0.21 15.11 22.14
C ALA A 226 1.71 15.08 21.83
N VAL A 227 2.09 15.51 20.62
CA VAL A 227 3.51 15.58 20.22
C VAL A 227 3.98 17.02 20.43
N CYS A 228 4.95 17.21 21.32
CA CYS A 228 5.57 18.50 21.61
C CYS A 228 6.88 18.64 20.81
N ASN A 229 6.94 19.60 19.87
CA ASN A 229 8.15 20.20 19.26
C ASN A 229 7.63 21.20 18.18
N TRP A 230 8.05 22.46 18.03
CA TRP A 230 9.21 23.25 18.49
C TRP A 230 8.75 24.63 18.99
#